data_AF-A0ABD5KYT3-F1
#
_entry.id   AF-A0ABD5KYT3-F1
#
_cell.length_a   1.000
_cell.length_b   1.000
_cell.length_c   1.000
_cell.angle_alpha   90.00
_cell.angle_beta   90.00
_cell.angle_gamma   90.00
#
_symmetry.space_group_name_H-M   'P 1'
#
loop_
_entity.id
_entity.type
_entity.pdbx_description
1 polymer ?
#
loop_
_entity_poly.entity_id
_entity_poly.type
_entity_poly.pdbx_seq_one_letter_code
_entity_poly.pdbx_strand_id
1 'polypeptide(L)'
;MAFKKQLEDYRFNLNRNRSWKYTAVLIFFFIGFLSLLTSKFYLKTEDPLYHTKTYEAVSSNITGTVTIENRVYHPADSSLDMVIKMDQTDEEKVSFVAQEKANPNIKLPIRLLYEDDGYYVVRISDLSPNWEALAFDLYQENEEKETVNVDDVTSDSESGSTEEIDAHALITTLYSDQRKTKSEEGKGDKSKQDYALLVNDLEKDFVGKKMKNYEKAITVEAKHKRQTQQEMNELQRDMKYQVQEEKADTESKIAMKKDAIQSSDASIQLYEDEQKSLQEKLQKLNEKQQDLAMK
;
A
#
# COMPACT_ATOMS: atom_id res chain seq x y z
N MET A 1 44.51 -6.19 -76.23
CA MET A 1 45.57 -6.85 -75.44
C MET A 1 46.13 -5.79 -74.50
N ALA A 2 46.09 -6.01 -73.16
CA ALA A 2 46.57 -5.13 -72.06
C ALA A 2 45.51 -4.56 -71.09
N PHE A 3 44.74 -5.42 -70.42
CA PHE A 3 43.98 -5.06 -69.20
C PHE A 3 43.84 -6.25 -68.23
N LYS A 4 44.92 -7.04 -68.08
CA LYS A 4 44.92 -8.23 -67.21
C LYS A 4 46.20 -8.41 -66.40
N LYS A 5 46.92 -7.31 -66.09
CA LYS A 5 48.23 -7.41 -65.43
C LYS A 5 48.49 -6.43 -64.29
N GLN A 6 47.46 -6.01 -63.55
CA GLN A 6 47.65 -5.15 -62.36
C GLN A 6 46.65 -5.39 -61.21
N LEU A 7 46.13 -6.62 -61.06
CA LEU A 7 45.24 -6.95 -59.93
C LEU A 7 45.68 -8.18 -59.13
N GLU A 8 46.90 -8.66 -59.35
CA GLU A 8 47.46 -9.82 -58.63
C GLU A 8 48.37 -9.46 -57.43
N ASP A 9 48.76 -8.19 -57.26
CA ASP A 9 49.76 -7.81 -56.24
C ASP A 9 49.22 -7.13 -54.97
N TYR A 10 47.91 -7.17 -54.73
CA TYR A 10 47.32 -6.71 -53.46
C TYR A 10 46.57 -7.82 -52.71
N ARG A 11 47.18 -9.00 -52.60
CA ARG A 11 46.81 -9.94 -51.54
C ARG A 11 47.66 -9.62 -50.32
N PHE A 12 47.16 -8.73 -49.46
CA PHE A 12 47.71 -8.55 -48.12
C PHE A 12 47.71 -9.91 -47.43
N ASN A 13 48.89 -10.52 -47.34
CA ASN A 13 49.10 -11.77 -46.64
C ASN A 13 49.02 -11.48 -45.13
N LEU A 14 47.82 -11.60 -44.56
CA LEU A 14 47.56 -11.46 -43.12
C LEU A 14 48.09 -12.67 -42.32
N ASN A 15 49.25 -13.22 -42.68
CA ASN A 15 49.93 -14.19 -41.83
C ASN A 15 50.65 -13.43 -40.70
N ARG A 16 49.84 -12.79 -39.85
CA ARG A 16 50.26 -12.01 -38.70
C ARG A 16 50.55 -13.00 -37.59
N ASN A 17 51.82 -13.06 -37.15
CA ASN A 17 52.26 -13.83 -35.98
C ASN A 17 51.26 -13.68 -34.83
N ARG A 18 50.35 -14.65 -34.71
CA ARG A 18 49.25 -14.62 -33.75
C ARG A 18 49.87 -14.93 -32.40
N SER A 19 50.36 -13.90 -31.73
CA SER A 19 50.98 -14.05 -30.42
C SER A 19 49.92 -14.59 -29.47
N TRP A 20 50.15 -15.84 -29.05
CA TRP A 20 49.27 -16.62 -28.17
C TRP A 20 48.84 -15.83 -26.94
N LYS A 21 49.73 -14.96 -26.44
CA LYS A 21 49.47 -14.06 -25.31
C LYS A 21 48.28 -13.14 -25.57
N TYR A 22 48.19 -12.51 -26.75
CA TYR A 22 47.06 -11.63 -27.08
C TYR A 22 45.77 -12.41 -27.30
N THR A 23 45.84 -13.62 -27.88
CA THR A 23 44.65 -14.50 -28.02
C THR A 23 44.13 -14.91 -26.64
N ALA A 24 45.01 -15.26 -25.70
CA ALA A 24 44.63 -15.60 -24.33
C ALA A 24 44.01 -14.40 -23.60
N VAL A 25 44.57 -13.20 -23.74
CA VAL A 25 43.99 -11.97 -23.20
C VAL A 25 42.60 -11.70 -23.81
N LEU A 26 42.44 -11.86 -25.12
CA LEU A 26 41.15 -11.69 -25.80
C LEU A 26 40.09 -12.68 -25.28
N ILE A 27 40.45 -13.95 -25.10
CA ILE A 27 39.53 -14.97 -24.55
C ILE A 27 39.15 -14.64 -23.11
N PHE A 28 40.09 -14.19 -22.27
CA PHE A 28 39.81 -13.78 -20.90
C PHE A 28 38.82 -12.61 -20.85
N PHE A 29 39.01 -11.59 -21.68
CA PHE A 29 38.06 -10.49 -21.82
C PHE A 29 36.71 -10.96 -22.37
N PHE A 30 36.70 -11.90 -23.32
CA PHE A 30 35.47 -12.44 -23.88
C PHE A 30 34.67 -13.21 -22.82
N ILE A 31 35.33 -14.05 -22.01
CA ILE A 31 34.70 -14.80 -20.91
C ILE A 31 34.19 -13.83 -19.83
N GLY A 32 34.98 -12.82 -19.46
CA GLY A 32 34.56 -11.80 -18.51
C GLY A 32 33.39 -10.94 -19.02
N PHE A 33 33.33 -10.67 -20.31
CA PHE A 33 32.21 -9.95 -20.93
C PHE A 33 30.95 -10.83 -21.00
N LEU A 34 31.09 -12.12 -21.34
CA LEU A 34 30.02 -13.10 -21.29
C LEU A 34 29.48 -13.30 -19.87
N SER A 35 30.33 -13.26 -18.83
CA SER A 35 29.87 -13.35 -17.45
C SER A 35 29.09 -12.11 -17.01
N LEU A 36 29.45 -10.91 -17.49
CA LEU A 36 28.67 -9.69 -17.27
C LEU A 36 27.33 -9.72 -18.02
N LEU A 37 27.28 -10.23 -19.24
CA LEU A 37 26.02 -10.38 -20.01
C LEU A 37 25.08 -11.43 -19.38
N THR A 38 25.64 -12.52 -18.87
CA THR A 38 24.89 -13.57 -18.16
C THR A 38 24.69 -13.28 -16.68
N SER A 39 25.15 -12.11 -16.19
CA SER A 39 25.11 -11.78 -14.76
C SER A 39 23.69 -11.82 -14.19
N LYS A 40 22.64 -11.51 -14.97
CA LYS A 40 21.23 -11.65 -14.55
C LYS A 40 20.80 -13.10 -14.25
N PHE A 41 21.48 -14.10 -14.80
CA PHE A 41 21.21 -15.52 -14.48
C PHE A 41 21.84 -15.94 -13.15
N TYR A 42 22.99 -15.37 -12.79
CA TYR A 42 23.75 -15.73 -11.58
C TYR A 42 23.41 -14.84 -10.38
N LEU A 43 23.14 -13.56 -10.64
CA LEU A 43 22.66 -12.61 -9.65
C LEU A 43 21.14 -12.72 -9.65
N LYS A 44 20.57 -13.31 -8.60
CA LYS A 44 19.16 -13.11 -8.27
C LYS A 44 18.96 -11.62 -7.99
N THR A 45 18.69 -10.84 -9.03
CA THR A 45 18.10 -9.53 -8.86
C THR A 45 16.68 -9.81 -8.38
N GLU A 46 16.43 -9.60 -7.09
CA GLU A 46 15.06 -9.65 -6.59
C GLU A 46 14.27 -8.56 -7.32
N ASP A 47 13.34 -8.97 -8.18
CA ASP A 47 12.48 -8.03 -8.87
C ASP A 47 11.76 -7.14 -7.84
N PRO A 48 11.65 -5.82 -8.10
CA PRO A 48 11.01 -4.90 -7.17
C PRO A 48 9.62 -5.42 -6.81
N LEU A 49 9.39 -5.58 -5.50
CA LEU A 49 8.17 -6.13 -4.95
C LEU A 49 7.11 -5.01 -4.88
N TYR A 50 6.15 -5.03 -5.80
CA TYR A 50 5.03 -4.09 -5.81
C TYR A 50 3.89 -4.64 -4.96
N HIS A 51 3.94 -4.37 -3.66
CA HIS A 51 2.92 -4.87 -2.74
C HIS A 51 2.56 -3.83 -1.67
N THR A 52 1.37 -3.26 -1.79
CA THR A 52 0.79 -2.44 -0.73
C THR A 52 0.47 -3.32 0.46
N LYS A 53 0.94 -2.93 1.64
CA LYS A 53 0.74 -3.69 2.87
C LYS A 53 -0.72 -3.60 3.32
N THR A 54 -1.23 -4.72 3.82
CA THR A 54 -2.55 -4.79 4.45
C THR A 54 -2.55 -4.01 5.76
N TYR A 55 -3.66 -3.34 6.08
CA TYR A 55 -3.88 -2.53 7.28
C TYR A 55 -2.98 -1.29 7.43
N GLU A 56 -2.27 -0.88 6.38
CA GLU A 56 -1.56 0.40 6.35
C GLU A 56 -2.36 1.39 5.50
N ALA A 57 -2.60 2.59 6.05
CA ALA A 57 -3.32 3.65 5.36
C ALA A 57 -2.46 4.24 4.24
N VAL A 58 -3.00 4.24 3.04
CA VAL A 58 -2.44 4.95 1.89
C VAL A 58 -3.17 6.29 1.78
N SER A 59 -2.41 7.38 1.80
CA SER A 59 -2.97 8.72 1.56
C SER A 59 -3.59 8.74 0.17
N SER A 60 -4.83 9.18 0.08
CA SER A 60 -5.44 9.48 -1.21
C SER A 60 -4.99 10.87 -1.71
N ASN A 61 -5.05 11.07 -3.02
CA ASN A 61 -4.97 12.39 -3.65
C ASN A 61 -6.22 13.24 -3.39
N ILE A 62 -7.32 12.61 -3.00
CA ILE A 62 -8.56 13.22 -2.52
C ILE A 62 -8.56 13.14 -0.98
N THR A 63 -9.34 13.99 -0.29
CA THR A 63 -9.42 13.95 1.17
C THR A 63 -9.87 12.57 1.66
N GLY A 64 -9.00 11.89 2.43
CA GLY A 64 -9.30 10.58 3.02
C GLY A 64 -8.12 9.60 2.97
N THR A 65 -8.33 8.40 3.51
CA THR A 65 -7.36 7.30 3.47
C THR A 65 -7.97 6.03 2.90
N VAL A 66 -7.16 5.28 2.17
CA VAL A 66 -7.54 3.98 1.61
C VAL A 66 -6.68 2.90 2.26
N THR A 67 -7.30 1.86 2.79
CA THR A 67 -6.62 0.69 3.37
C THR A 67 -7.02 -0.58 2.64
N ILE A 68 -6.06 -1.49 2.51
CA ILE A 68 -6.33 -2.85 2.07
C ILE A 68 -6.52 -3.70 3.32
N GLU A 69 -7.68 -4.29 3.48
CA GLU A 69 -8.06 -5.05 4.68
C GLU A 69 -7.85 -6.55 4.48
N ASN A 70 -8.08 -7.03 3.25
CA ASN A 70 -7.82 -8.42 2.89
C ASN A 70 -7.63 -8.60 1.39
N ARG A 71 -6.95 -9.68 0.98
CA ARG A 71 -6.69 -10.05 -0.42
C ARG A 71 -6.60 -11.57 -0.53
N VAL A 72 -7.38 -12.16 -1.43
CA VAL A 72 -7.40 -13.61 -1.63
C VAL A 72 -7.44 -13.93 -3.11
N TYR A 73 -6.40 -14.62 -3.58
CA TYR A 73 -6.33 -15.14 -4.94
C TYR A 73 -7.00 -16.51 -5.02
N HIS A 74 -7.80 -16.73 -6.06
CA HIS A 74 -8.51 -17.96 -6.35
C HIS A 74 -7.97 -18.54 -7.67
N PRO A 75 -7.01 -19.49 -7.62
CA PRO A 75 -6.38 -20.02 -8.83
C PRO A 75 -7.35 -20.79 -9.75
N ALA A 76 -8.46 -21.30 -9.21
CA ALA A 76 -9.40 -22.13 -9.96
C ALA A 76 -10.22 -21.34 -10.99
N ASP A 77 -10.45 -20.05 -10.75
CA ASP A 77 -11.20 -19.15 -11.62
C ASP A 77 -10.37 -17.93 -12.07
N SER A 78 -9.05 -17.95 -11.84
CA SER A 78 -8.14 -16.86 -12.20
C SER A 78 -8.62 -15.50 -11.64
N SER A 79 -9.13 -15.48 -10.41
CA SER A 79 -9.69 -14.27 -9.82
C SER A 79 -9.01 -13.86 -8.51
N LEU A 80 -9.10 -12.57 -8.19
CA LEU A 80 -8.58 -11.97 -6.97
C LEU A 80 -9.69 -11.18 -6.30
N ASP A 81 -10.04 -11.57 -5.08
CA ASP A 81 -10.90 -10.76 -4.21
C ASP A 81 -10.04 -9.79 -3.40
N MET A 82 -10.42 -8.51 -3.42
CA MET A 82 -9.80 -7.48 -2.61
C MET A 82 -10.85 -6.81 -1.73
N VAL A 83 -10.56 -6.72 -0.43
CA VAL A 83 -11.36 -5.98 0.55
C VAL A 83 -10.63 -4.68 0.84
N ILE A 84 -11.29 -3.57 0.52
CA ILE A 84 -10.75 -2.21 0.63
C ILE A 84 -11.64 -1.44 1.59
N LYS A 85 -11.05 -0.66 2.48
CA LYS A 85 -11.78 0.29 3.33
C LYS A 85 -11.35 1.71 2.95
N MET A 86 -12.35 2.55 2.77
CA MET A 86 -12.17 3.96 2.43
C MET A 86 -12.83 4.81 3.51
N ASP A 87 -12.07 5.75 4.06
CA ASP A 87 -12.58 6.76 4.98
C ASP A 87 -13.06 7.96 4.14
N GLN A 88 -14.15 7.79 3.40
CA GLN A 88 -14.81 8.87 2.65
C GLN A 88 -15.97 9.46 3.46
N THR A 89 -16.08 10.79 3.41
CA THR A 89 -17.16 11.56 4.06
C THR A 89 -18.36 11.83 3.14
N ASP A 90 -18.21 11.59 1.83
CA ASP A 90 -19.20 11.94 0.81
C ASP A 90 -19.68 10.69 0.05
N GLU A 91 -20.95 10.71 -0.39
CA GLU A 91 -21.64 9.63 -1.14
C GLU A 91 -21.16 9.47 -2.60
N GLU A 92 -19.95 9.93 -2.91
CA GLU A 92 -19.46 9.95 -4.29
C GLU A 92 -19.07 8.55 -4.74
N LYS A 93 -19.56 8.18 -5.93
CA LYS A 93 -19.31 6.85 -6.49
C LYS A 93 -17.83 6.68 -6.83
N VAL A 94 -17.33 5.48 -6.59
CA VAL A 94 -15.95 5.10 -6.88
C VAL A 94 -15.94 4.09 -8.01
N SER A 95 -15.05 4.28 -8.98
CA SER A 95 -14.78 3.31 -10.04
C SER A 95 -13.39 2.71 -9.90
N PHE A 96 -13.22 1.52 -10.47
CA PHE A 96 -12.05 0.67 -10.25
C PHE A 96 -11.45 0.23 -11.58
N VAL A 97 -10.12 0.26 -11.67
CA VAL A 97 -9.38 -0.26 -12.83
C VAL A 97 -8.26 -1.19 -12.34
N ALA A 98 -8.10 -2.35 -12.97
CA ALA A 98 -7.07 -3.31 -12.64
C ALA A 98 -6.25 -3.67 -13.87
N GLN A 99 -4.92 -3.72 -13.72
CA GLN A 99 -3.99 -4.03 -14.80
C GLN A 99 -2.82 -4.88 -14.29
N GLU A 100 -2.43 -5.89 -15.06
CA GLU A 100 -1.22 -6.66 -14.75
C GLU A 100 0.03 -5.94 -15.25
N LYS A 101 1.11 -6.03 -14.49
CA LYS A 101 2.43 -5.52 -14.90
C LYS A 101 2.89 -6.09 -16.24
N ALA A 102 2.58 -7.36 -16.53
CA ALA A 102 2.98 -8.02 -17.77
C ALA A 102 2.23 -7.46 -19.00
N ASN A 103 1.01 -6.97 -18.81
CA ASN A 103 0.12 -6.50 -19.87
C ASN A 103 -0.57 -5.18 -19.47
N PRO A 104 0.18 -4.07 -19.37
CA PRO A 104 -0.35 -2.80 -18.84
C PRO A 104 -1.44 -2.17 -19.70
N ASN A 105 -1.54 -2.56 -20.98
CA ASN A 105 -2.57 -2.05 -21.89
C ASN A 105 -3.90 -2.81 -21.80
N ILE A 106 -3.98 -3.87 -20.99
CA ILE A 106 -5.18 -4.70 -20.84
C ILE A 106 -5.79 -4.40 -19.47
N LYS A 107 -6.97 -3.77 -19.48
CA LYS A 107 -7.80 -3.61 -18.28
C LYS A 107 -8.50 -4.93 -17.97
N LEU A 108 -8.34 -5.43 -16.74
CA LEU A 108 -9.00 -6.65 -16.27
C LEU A 108 -10.46 -6.37 -15.89
N PRO A 109 -11.38 -7.35 -16.09
CA PRO A 109 -12.75 -7.22 -15.64
C PRO A 109 -12.84 -7.11 -14.11
N ILE A 110 -13.63 -6.16 -13.62
CA ILE A 110 -13.88 -5.97 -12.19
C ILE A 110 -15.38 -6.08 -11.90
N ARG A 111 -15.72 -6.75 -10.80
CA ARG A 111 -17.08 -6.85 -10.29
C ARG A 111 -17.12 -6.46 -8.81
N LEU A 112 -18.02 -5.55 -8.45
CA LEU A 112 -18.36 -5.26 -7.06
C LEU A 112 -19.21 -6.39 -6.49
N LEU A 113 -18.74 -7.02 -5.40
CA LEU A 113 -19.40 -8.16 -4.74
C LEU A 113 -20.14 -7.74 -3.47
N TYR A 114 -19.60 -6.76 -2.74
CA TYR A 114 -20.17 -6.26 -1.50
C TYR A 114 -19.72 -4.82 -1.25
N GLU A 115 -20.63 -4.02 -0.69
CA GLU A 115 -20.39 -2.64 -0.29
C GLU A 115 -21.21 -2.35 0.97
N ASP A 116 -20.57 -1.83 2.01
CA ASP A 116 -21.21 -1.39 3.25
C ASP A 116 -20.23 -0.61 4.13
N ASP A 117 -20.68 0.49 4.74
CA ASP A 117 -19.86 1.34 5.63
C ASP A 117 -18.47 1.64 5.05
N GLY A 118 -18.35 2.06 3.79
CA GLY A 118 -17.06 2.36 3.15
C GLY A 118 -16.12 1.15 2.93
N TYR A 119 -16.57 -0.07 3.22
CA TYR A 119 -15.92 -1.29 2.76
C TYR A 119 -16.39 -1.64 1.36
N TYR A 120 -15.45 -1.94 0.48
CA TYR A 120 -15.68 -2.43 -0.87
C TYR A 120 -15.01 -3.80 -1.02
N VAL A 121 -15.78 -4.79 -1.46
CA VAL A 121 -15.25 -6.09 -1.89
C VAL A 121 -15.37 -6.17 -3.40
N VAL A 122 -14.22 -6.17 -4.06
CA VAL A 122 -14.12 -6.24 -5.51
C VAL A 122 -13.48 -7.54 -5.94
N ARG A 123 -13.99 -8.13 -7.01
CA ARG A 123 -13.36 -9.25 -7.71
C ARG A 123 -12.74 -8.75 -9.00
N ILE A 124 -11.45 -9.01 -9.16
CA ILE A 124 -10.73 -8.86 -10.42
C ILE A 124 -10.66 -10.25 -11.06
N SER A 125 -11.08 -10.37 -12.31
CA SER A 125 -11.11 -11.64 -13.05
C SER A 125 -10.05 -11.66 -14.16
N ASP A 126 -9.89 -12.83 -14.77
CA ASP A 126 -8.98 -13.06 -15.91
C ASP A 126 -7.51 -12.76 -15.60
N LEU A 127 -7.06 -12.98 -14.36
CA LEU A 127 -5.64 -12.91 -14.02
C LEU A 127 -4.87 -14.06 -14.67
N SER A 128 -3.68 -13.74 -15.19
CA SER A 128 -2.70 -14.69 -15.66
C SER A 128 -2.34 -15.66 -14.53
N PRO A 129 -2.22 -16.98 -14.77
CA PRO A 129 -1.94 -17.95 -13.69
C PRO A 129 -0.69 -17.66 -12.85
N ASN A 130 0.31 -17.00 -13.44
CA ASN A 130 1.58 -16.61 -12.82
C ASN A 130 1.80 -15.10 -12.86
N TRP A 131 0.77 -14.31 -12.52
CA TRP A 131 0.84 -12.86 -12.52
C TRP A 131 1.91 -12.36 -11.53
N GLU A 132 2.79 -11.45 -11.95
CA GLU A 132 3.84 -10.94 -11.06
C GLU A 132 3.28 -9.88 -10.10
N ALA A 133 2.67 -8.85 -10.67
CA ALA A 133 2.11 -7.74 -9.94
C ALA A 133 0.86 -7.21 -10.65
N LEU A 134 -0.07 -6.71 -9.84
CA LEU A 134 -1.32 -6.09 -10.25
C LEU A 134 -1.35 -4.66 -9.73
N ALA A 135 -1.59 -3.69 -10.61
CA ALA A 135 -1.97 -2.34 -10.24
C ALA A 135 -3.51 -2.28 -10.16
N PHE A 136 -4.02 -1.70 -9.08
CA PHE A 136 -5.44 -1.51 -8.82
C PHE A 136 -5.67 -0.03 -8.53
N ASP A 137 -6.22 0.69 -9.50
CA ASP A 137 -6.48 2.12 -9.44
C ASP A 137 -7.92 2.38 -8.98
N LEU A 138 -8.06 3.35 -8.08
CA LEU A 138 -9.34 3.85 -7.60
C LEU A 138 -9.56 5.24 -8.17
N TYR A 139 -10.74 5.49 -8.74
CA TYR A 139 -11.11 6.77 -9.32
C TYR A 139 -12.40 7.29 -8.69
N GLN A 140 -12.51 8.61 -8.61
CA GLN A 140 -13.75 9.30 -8.26
C GLN A 140 -14.62 9.44 -9.51
N GLU A 141 -15.85 8.95 -9.47
CA GLU A 141 -16.85 9.25 -10.49
C GLU A 141 -17.37 10.66 -10.25
N ASN A 142 -17.02 11.58 -11.15
CA ASN A 142 -17.74 12.84 -11.23
C ASN A 142 -19.05 12.57 -11.96
N GLU A 143 -20.20 12.94 -11.39
CA GLU A 143 -21.43 12.99 -12.17
C GLU A 143 -21.17 13.87 -13.40
N GLU A 144 -21.31 13.29 -14.58
CA GLU A 144 -21.30 14.05 -15.82
C GLU A 144 -22.29 15.21 -15.64
N LYS A 145 -21.78 16.43 -15.56
CA LYS A 145 -22.60 17.57 -15.92
C LYS A 145 -22.90 17.36 -17.39
N GLU A 146 -24.08 16.83 -17.70
CA GLU A 146 -24.68 16.91 -19.02
C GLU A 146 -24.53 18.37 -19.48
N THR A 147 -23.52 18.62 -20.29
CA THR A 147 -23.44 19.88 -21.01
C THR A 147 -24.45 19.72 -22.13
N VAL A 148 -25.65 20.24 -21.88
CA VAL A 148 -26.62 20.51 -22.93
C VAL A 148 -25.95 21.50 -23.87
N ASN A 149 -25.31 20.99 -24.92
CA ASN A 149 -24.82 21.80 -26.02
C ASN A 149 -26.03 22.36 -26.76
N VAL A 150 -26.46 23.55 -26.37
CA VAL A 150 -27.28 24.41 -27.21
C VAL A 150 -26.32 25.30 -28.00
N ASP A 151 -26.40 25.16 -29.31
CA ASP A 151 -25.75 26.00 -30.35
C ASP A 151 -24.22 25.95 -30.43
N ASP A 152 -23.70 25.25 -31.44
CA ASP A 152 -22.98 25.96 -32.50
C ASP A 152 -23.02 25.17 -33.82
N VAL A 153 -23.83 25.68 -34.75
CA VAL A 153 -23.82 25.27 -36.15
C VAL A 153 -22.71 26.07 -36.82
N THR A 154 -21.56 25.46 -37.14
CA THR A 154 -20.89 25.59 -38.46
C THR A 154 -19.53 24.86 -38.55
N SER A 155 -19.37 24.20 -39.70
CA SER A 155 -18.12 24.00 -40.46
C SER A 155 -17.14 22.87 -40.08
N ASP A 156 -17.20 21.83 -40.93
CA ASP A 156 -16.12 20.95 -41.42
C ASP A 156 -14.67 21.31 -41.03
N SER A 157 -13.92 20.36 -40.45
CA SER A 157 -12.81 19.61 -41.10
C SER A 157 -11.85 18.93 -40.10
N GLU A 158 -11.63 17.63 -40.38
CA GLU A 158 -10.50 16.73 -40.11
C GLU A 158 -9.61 16.79 -38.85
N SER A 159 -9.46 15.59 -38.27
CA SER A 159 -8.25 15.02 -37.65
C SER A 159 -7.65 15.76 -36.45
N GLY A 160 -8.18 15.39 -35.27
CA GLY A 160 -7.45 15.44 -34.02
C GLY A 160 -7.87 14.23 -33.21
N SER A 161 -6.95 13.31 -32.96
CA SER A 161 -7.10 12.31 -31.90
C SER A 161 -7.36 13.05 -30.60
N THR A 162 -8.64 13.21 -30.28
CA THR A 162 -9.05 13.72 -28.98
C THR A 162 -8.89 12.54 -28.06
N GLU A 163 -7.77 12.51 -27.34
CA GLU A 163 -7.73 11.86 -26.05
C GLU A 163 -8.93 12.41 -25.29
N GLU A 164 -10.00 11.61 -25.20
CA GLU A 164 -10.97 11.77 -24.13
C GLU A 164 -10.18 11.58 -22.84
N ILE A 165 -9.68 12.69 -22.32
CA ILE A 165 -9.24 12.81 -20.93
C ILE A 165 -10.54 12.59 -20.13
N ASP A 166 -10.84 11.33 -19.88
CA ASP A 166 -11.84 10.88 -18.93
C ASP A 166 -11.63 11.69 -17.64
N ALA A 167 -12.59 12.55 -17.32
CA ALA A 167 -12.53 13.50 -16.22
C ALA A 167 -12.73 12.82 -14.85
N HIS A 168 -12.03 11.72 -14.61
CA HIS A 168 -12.04 10.95 -13.37
C HIS A 168 -10.77 11.24 -12.56
N ALA A 169 -10.93 11.78 -11.35
CA ALA A 169 -9.80 12.07 -10.47
C ALA A 169 -9.27 10.77 -9.85
N LEU A 170 -8.00 10.44 -10.08
CA LEU A 170 -7.34 9.28 -9.47
C LEU A 170 -7.21 9.47 -7.95
N ILE A 171 -7.89 8.63 -7.18
CA ILE A 171 -7.83 8.58 -5.72
C ILE A 171 -6.46 8.04 -5.28
N THR A 172 -6.10 6.84 -5.73
CA THR A 172 -4.82 6.18 -5.42
C THR A 172 -4.64 4.93 -6.28
N THR A 173 -3.39 4.46 -6.40
CA THR A 173 -3.04 3.15 -6.94
C THR A 173 -2.62 2.22 -5.79
N LEU A 174 -3.16 1.01 -5.78
CA LEU A 174 -2.84 -0.07 -4.86
C LEU A 174 -2.17 -1.21 -5.63
N TYR A 175 -1.13 -1.82 -5.06
CA TYR A 175 -0.38 -2.88 -5.74
C TYR A 175 -0.55 -4.23 -5.04
N SER A 176 -0.84 -5.29 -5.79
CA SER A 176 -0.74 -6.68 -5.33
C SER A 176 0.44 -7.36 -6.00
N ASP A 177 1.02 -8.36 -5.32
CA ASP A 177 2.03 -9.26 -5.89
C ASP A 177 1.65 -10.68 -5.50
N GLN A 178 1.67 -11.61 -6.44
CA GLN A 178 1.17 -12.98 -6.22
C GLN A 178 1.96 -13.67 -5.11
N ARG A 179 3.27 -13.42 -5.02
CA ARG A 179 4.18 -14.05 -4.03
C ARG A 179 3.84 -13.68 -2.59
N LYS A 180 3.09 -12.58 -2.38
CA LYS A 180 2.66 -12.07 -1.07
C LYS A 180 1.15 -12.18 -0.86
N THR A 181 0.41 -12.65 -1.86
CA THR A 181 -1.05 -12.74 -1.81
C THR A 181 -1.45 -14.15 -1.39
N LYS A 182 -2.33 -14.26 -0.39
CA LYS A 182 -2.85 -15.55 0.06
C LYS A 182 -3.68 -16.18 -1.07
N SER A 183 -3.53 -17.49 -1.26
CA SER A 183 -4.33 -18.25 -2.22
C SER A 183 -5.28 -19.18 -1.48
N GLU A 184 -6.54 -19.23 -1.89
CA GLU A 184 -7.54 -20.18 -1.40
C GLU A 184 -7.82 -21.25 -2.47
N GLU A 185 -7.98 -22.50 -2.05
CA GLU A 185 -8.39 -23.60 -2.94
C GLU A 185 -9.92 -23.57 -3.13
N GLY A 186 -10.37 -23.67 -4.39
CA GLY A 186 -11.78 -23.64 -4.74
C GLY A 186 -12.14 -22.45 -5.62
N LYS A 187 -13.42 -22.37 -6.00
CA LYS A 187 -13.95 -21.19 -6.70
C LYS A 187 -14.24 -20.10 -5.67
N GLY A 188 -14.02 -18.84 -6.03
CA GLY A 188 -14.33 -17.70 -5.18
C GLY A 188 -15.82 -17.45 -4.96
N ASP A 189 -16.71 -18.40 -5.25
CA ASP A 189 -18.16 -18.20 -5.23
C ASP A 189 -18.68 -18.10 -3.78
N LYS A 190 -18.51 -16.93 -3.17
CA LYS A 190 -19.04 -16.54 -1.87
C LYS A 190 -20.33 -15.73 -2.07
N SER A 191 -21.31 -15.95 -1.20
CA SER A 191 -22.55 -15.18 -1.22
C SER A 191 -22.31 -13.75 -0.70
N LYS A 192 -23.25 -12.83 -0.97
CA LYS A 192 -23.21 -11.47 -0.39
C LYS A 192 -23.17 -11.51 1.14
N GLN A 193 -23.84 -12.50 1.75
CA GLN A 193 -23.86 -12.72 3.20
C GLN A 193 -22.50 -13.18 3.73
N ASP A 194 -21.80 -14.07 3.01
CA ASP A 194 -20.45 -14.50 3.38
C ASP A 194 -19.46 -13.32 3.37
N TYR A 195 -19.59 -12.42 2.39
CA TYR A 195 -18.78 -11.20 2.37
C TYR A 195 -19.14 -10.22 3.48
N ALA A 196 -20.42 -10.11 3.84
CA ALA A 196 -20.85 -9.31 4.99
C ALA A 196 -20.23 -9.82 6.30
N LEU A 197 -20.20 -11.14 6.49
CA LEU A 197 -19.55 -11.78 7.63
C LEU A 197 -18.04 -11.56 7.62
N LEU A 198 -17.38 -11.73 6.46
CA LEU A 198 -15.95 -11.47 6.31
C LEU A 198 -15.58 -10.03 6.68
N VAL A 199 -16.30 -9.04 6.15
CA VAL A 199 -16.05 -7.62 6.44
C VAL A 199 -16.26 -7.34 7.92
N ASN A 200 -17.34 -7.87 8.50
CA ASN A 200 -17.63 -7.70 9.93
C ASN A 200 -16.52 -8.29 10.81
N ASP A 201 -16.01 -9.49 10.48
CA ASP A 201 -14.91 -10.11 11.22
C ASP A 201 -13.59 -9.31 11.08
N LEU A 202 -13.28 -8.80 9.88
CA LEU A 202 -12.12 -7.92 9.66
C LEU A 202 -12.22 -6.64 10.50
N GLU A 203 -13.39 -6.04 10.57
CA GLU A 203 -13.61 -4.84 11.37
C GLU A 203 -13.47 -5.10 12.87
N LYS A 204 -13.97 -6.25 13.36
CA LYS A 204 -13.78 -6.68 14.76
C LYS A 204 -12.31 -6.89 15.09
N ASP A 205 -11.55 -7.51 14.19
CA ASP A 205 -10.11 -7.70 14.32
C ASP A 205 -9.37 -6.36 14.39
N PHE A 206 -9.77 -5.39 13.56
CA PHE A 206 -9.20 -4.05 13.57
C PHE A 206 -9.49 -3.31 14.88
N VAL A 207 -10.75 -3.33 15.35
CA VAL A 207 -11.15 -2.77 16.64
C VAL A 207 -10.34 -3.40 17.78
N GLY A 208 -10.20 -4.73 17.79
CA GLY A 208 -9.41 -5.44 18.79
C GLY A 208 -7.93 -5.04 18.79
N LYS A 209 -7.31 -4.86 17.61
CA LYS A 209 -5.93 -4.36 17.48
C LYS A 209 -5.80 -2.93 18.02
N LYS A 210 -6.74 -2.03 17.71
CA LYS A 210 -6.75 -0.65 18.22
C LYS A 210 -6.86 -0.62 19.75
N MET A 211 -7.78 -1.39 20.34
CA MET A 211 -7.93 -1.47 21.79
C MET A 211 -6.63 -1.92 22.48
N LYS A 212 -5.95 -2.94 21.92
CA LYS A 212 -4.66 -3.42 22.44
C LYS A 212 -3.54 -2.38 22.34
N ASN A 213 -3.56 -1.53 21.31
CA ASN A 213 -2.59 -0.45 21.19
C ASN A 213 -2.83 0.64 22.25
N TYR A 214 -4.08 1.00 22.51
CA TYR A 214 -4.41 1.93 23.61
C TYR A 214 -4.04 1.37 24.98
N GLU A 215 -4.27 0.07 25.23
CA GLU A 215 -3.85 -0.58 26.49
C GLU A 215 -2.33 -0.47 26.72
N LYS A 216 -1.54 -0.67 25.66
CA LYS A 216 -0.09 -0.47 25.71
C LYS A 216 0.27 0.99 25.98
N ALA A 217 -0.40 1.93 25.31
CA ALA A 217 -0.16 3.36 25.49
C ALA A 217 -0.47 3.80 26.94
N ILE A 218 -1.59 3.36 27.50
CA ILE A 218 -1.96 3.57 28.91
C ILE A 218 -0.87 3.02 29.84
N THR A 219 -0.38 1.81 29.58
CA THR A 219 0.68 1.20 30.40
C THR A 219 1.97 2.01 30.37
N VAL A 220 2.35 2.55 29.20
CA VAL A 220 3.53 3.41 29.04
C VAL A 220 3.35 4.73 29.80
N GLU A 221 2.22 5.41 29.63
CA GLU A 221 1.91 6.66 30.32
C GLU A 221 1.83 6.48 31.84
N ALA A 222 1.19 5.40 32.31
CA ALA A 222 1.10 5.10 33.74
C ALA A 222 2.48 4.82 34.36
N LYS A 223 3.37 4.16 33.62
CA LYS A 223 4.76 3.95 34.04
C LYS A 223 5.52 5.27 34.11
N HIS A 224 5.40 6.11 33.08
CA HIS A 224 6.03 7.43 33.04
C HIS A 224 5.56 8.29 34.22
N LYS A 225 4.24 8.40 34.43
CA LYS A 225 3.62 9.08 35.57
C LYS A 225 4.21 8.62 36.91
N ARG A 226 4.31 7.31 37.11
CA ARG A 226 4.87 6.73 38.35
C ARG A 226 6.32 7.13 38.57
N GLN A 227 7.15 7.09 37.53
CA GLN A 227 8.56 7.50 37.60
C GLN A 227 8.68 9.00 37.92
N THR A 228 7.95 9.85 37.20
CA THR A 228 7.92 11.29 37.45
C THR A 228 7.46 11.63 38.87
N GLN A 229 6.45 10.92 39.39
CA GLN A 229 5.98 11.08 40.76
C GLN A 229 7.04 10.67 41.80
N GLN A 230 7.81 9.61 41.55
CA GLN A 230 8.89 9.18 42.44
C GLN A 230 10.01 10.22 42.48
N GLU A 231 10.46 10.71 41.33
CA GLU A 231 11.47 11.76 41.23
C GLU A 231 11.01 13.08 41.87
N MET A 232 9.73 13.45 41.70
CA MET A 232 9.16 14.61 42.35
C MET A 232 9.18 14.45 43.88
N ASN A 233 8.82 13.27 44.39
CA ASN A 233 8.85 12.98 45.82
C ASN A 233 10.28 12.98 46.38
N GLU A 234 11.28 12.56 45.60
CA GLU A 234 12.70 12.65 45.95
C GLU A 234 13.14 14.11 46.08
N LEU A 235 12.86 14.93 45.05
CA LEU A 235 13.15 16.37 45.08
C LEU A 235 12.51 17.07 46.28
N GLN A 236 11.27 16.74 46.61
CA GLN A 236 10.58 17.27 47.78
C GLN A 236 11.26 16.90 49.10
N ARG A 237 11.82 15.70 49.22
CA ARG A 237 12.56 15.27 50.42
C ARG A 237 13.90 15.99 50.53
N ASP A 238 14.63 16.09 49.42
CA ASP A 238 15.98 16.67 49.38
C ASP A 238 15.96 18.18 49.60
N MET A 239 14.85 18.84 49.27
CA MET A 239 14.62 20.27 49.49
C MET A 239 14.87 20.72 50.94
N LYS A 240 14.73 19.81 51.92
CA LYS A 240 15.03 20.10 53.34
C LYS A 240 16.48 20.52 53.58
N TYR A 241 17.42 20.02 52.77
CA TYR A 241 18.86 20.21 52.95
C TYR A 241 19.47 21.32 52.09
N GLN A 242 18.65 21.98 51.27
CA GLN A 242 19.07 22.98 50.30
C GLN A 242 19.03 24.41 50.87
N VAL A 243 19.85 25.29 50.30
CA VAL A 243 19.79 26.74 50.57
C VAL A 243 18.64 27.40 49.78
N GLN A 244 18.29 28.66 50.08
CA GLN A 244 17.10 29.30 49.51
C GLN A 244 17.11 29.38 47.97
N GLU A 245 18.25 29.69 47.36
CA GLU A 245 18.37 29.76 45.89
C GLU A 245 18.14 28.39 45.25
N GLU A 246 18.78 27.34 45.77
CA GLU A 246 18.59 25.95 45.33
C GLU A 246 17.15 25.44 45.52
N LYS A 247 16.45 25.94 46.56
CA LYS A 247 15.04 25.60 46.78
C LYS A 247 14.15 26.16 45.67
N ALA A 248 14.37 27.40 45.24
CA ALA A 248 13.60 28.00 44.16
C ALA A 248 13.76 27.21 42.84
N ASP A 249 14.99 26.79 42.52
CA ASP A 249 15.26 25.92 41.36
C ASP A 249 14.56 24.55 41.50
N THR A 250 14.57 23.98 42.70
CA THR A 250 13.92 22.69 42.99
C THR A 250 12.40 22.80 42.89
N GLU A 251 11.80 23.88 43.37
CA GLU A 251 10.37 24.17 43.23
C GLU A 251 9.95 24.28 41.76
N SER A 252 10.76 24.95 40.92
CA SER A 252 10.53 25.00 39.47
C SER A 252 10.55 23.61 38.84
N LYS A 253 11.52 22.76 39.20
CA LYS A 253 11.57 21.36 38.72
C LYS A 253 10.36 20.54 39.18
N ILE A 254 9.90 20.74 40.41
CA ILE A 254 8.69 20.08 40.94
C ILE A 254 7.45 20.52 40.15
N ALA A 255 7.32 21.81 39.84
CA ALA A 255 6.21 22.34 39.05
C ALA A 255 6.17 21.69 37.65
N MET A 256 7.32 21.66 36.95
CA MET A 256 7.42 20.98 35.65
C MET A 256 7.03 19.49 35.70
N LYS A 257 7.44 18.78 36.77
CA LYS A 257 7.06 17.37 36.97
C LYS A 257 5.57 17.20 37.25
N LYS A 258 4.95 18.14 37.98
CA LYS A 258 3.51 18.14 38.22
C LYS A 258 2.73 18.32 36.92
N ASP A 259 3.16 19.24 36.06
CA ASP A 259 2.55 19.45 34.75
C ASP A 259 2.68 18.21 33.85
N ALA A 260 3.86 17.55 33.87
CA ALA A 260 4.07 16.30 33.15
C ALA A 260 3.14 15.17 33.64
N ILE A 261 2.91 15.06 34.96
CA ILE A 261 1.96 14.10 35.54
C ILE A 261 0.54 14.39 35.06
N GLN A 262 0.12 15.65 35.08
CA GLN A 262 -1.21 16.05 34.61
C GLN A 262 -1.38 15.76 33.11
N SER A 263 -0.34 15.97 32.30
CA SER A 263 -0.36 15.62 30.89
C SER A 263 -0.52 14.10 30.68
N SER A 264 0.21 13.27 31.43
CA SER A 264 0.04 11.81 31.37
C SER A 264 -1.36 11.37 31.81
N ASP A 265 -1.95 12.03 32.82
CA ASP A 265 -3.33 11.75 33.26
C ASP A 265 -4.37 12.07 32.19
N ALA A 266 -4.23 13.21 31.51
CA ALA A 266 -5.11 13.57 30.39
C ALA A 266 -4.98 12.57 29.22
N SER A 267 -3.75 12.13 28.90
CA SER A 267 -3.52 11.12 27.87
C SER A 267 -4.14 9.76 28.22
N ILE A 268 -3.99 9.30 29.47
CA ILE A 268 -4.59 8.04 29.94
C ILE A 268 -6.11 8.11 29.82
N GLN A 269 -6.73 9.20 30.29
CA GLN A 269 -8.18 9.36 30.22
C GLN A 269 -8.68 9.36 28.76
N LEU A 270 -7.98 10.08 27.87
CA LEU A 270 -8.31 10.07 26.44
C LEU A 270 -8.30 8.64 25.87
N TYR A 271 -7.27 7.84 26.19
CA TYR A 271 -7.18 6.46 25.72
C TYR A 271 -8.27 5.55 26.32
N GLU A 272 -8.65 5.77 27.57
CA GLU A 272 -9.76 5.03 28.21
C GLU A 272 -11.11 5.35 27.56
N ASP A 273 -11.37 6.63 27.25
CA ASP A 273 -12.57 7.06 26.56
C ASP A 273 -12.66 6.48 25.13
N GLU A 274 -11.55 6.48 24.38
CA GLU A 274 -11.45 5.83 23.07
C GLU A 274 -11.68 4.31 23.16
N GLN A 275 -11.14 3.65 24.19
CA GLN A 275 -11.38 2.22 24.41
C GLN A 275 -12.87 1.92 24.68
N LYS A 276 -13.56 2.79 25.42
CA LYS A 276 -14.99 2.64 25.67
C LYS A 276 -15.82 2.76 24.39
N SER A 277 -15.51 3.76 23.56
CA SER A 277 -16.15 3.91 22.23
C SER A 277 -15.93 2.66 21.36
N LEU A 278 -14.71 2.11 21.36
CA LEU A 278 -14.39 0.89 20.64
C LEU A 278 -15.12 -0.35 21.18
N GLN A 279 -15.34 -0.44 22.50
CA GLN A 279 -16.14 -1.52 23.10
C GLN A 279 -17.60 -1.47 22.66
N GLU A 280 -18.20 -0.29 22.64
CA GLU A 280 -19.56 -0.08 22.15
C GLU A 280 -19.66 -0.47 20.66
N LYS A 281 -18.67 -0.06 19.84
CA LYS A 281 -18.58 -0.47 18.44
C LYS A 281 -18.47 -1.99 18.30
N LEU A 282 -17.64 -2.65 19.10
CA LEU A 282 -17.49 -4.12 19.08
C LEU A 282 -18.81 -4.82 19.43
N GLN A 283 -19.58 -4.29 20.38
CA GLN A 283 -20.92 -4.80 20.69
C GLN A 283 -21.84 -4.71 19.47
N LYS A 284 -21.85 -3.57 18.77
CA LYS A 284 -22.64 -3.39 17.54
C LYS A 284 -22.25 -4.34 16.41
N LEU A 285 -20.96 -4.61 16.24
CA LEU A 285 -20.49 -5.61 15.27
C LEU A 285 -20.90 -7.04 15.64
N ASN A 286 -20.99 -7.35 16.94
CA ASN A 286 -21.52 -8.64 17.40
C ASN A 286 -23.03 -8.77 17.14
N GLU A 287 -23.81 -7.72 17.41
CA GLU A 287 -25.26 -7.66 17.10
C GLU A 287 -25.48 -7.85 15.59
N LYS A 288 -24.75 -7.10 14.75
CA LYS A 288 -24.78 -7.22 13.28
C LYS A 288 -24.48 -8.64 12.81
N GLN A 289 -23.49 -9.31 13.41
CA GLN A 289 -23.15 -10.69 13.07
C GLN A 289 -24.27 -11.69 13.38
N GLN A 290 -24.98 -11.51 14.51
CA GLN A 290 -26.11 -12.35 14.86
C GLN A 290 -27.26 -12.18 13.86
N ASP A 291 -27.56 -10.94 13.49
CA ASP A 291 -28.60 -10.63 12.49
C ASP A 291 -28.25 -11.20 11.11
N LEU A 292 -26.97 -11.15 10.74
CA LEU A 292 -26.47 -11.78 9.51
C LEU A 292 -26.55 -13.30 9.57
N ALA A 293 -26.40 -13.94 10.74
CA ALA A 293 -26.48 -15.39 10.88
C ALA A 293 -27.92 -15.95 10.91
N MET A 294 -28.91 -15.10 11.19
CA MET A 294 -30.34 -15.48 11.24
C MET A 294 -31.07 -15.36 9.90
N LYS A 295 -30.44 -14.76 8.88
CA LYS A 295 -30.98 -14.59 7.53
C LYS A 295 -30.52 -15.71 6.61
#